data_AF-A0AAU9V361-F1
#
_entry.id   AF-A0AAU9V361-F1
#
_cell.length_a   1.000
_cell.length_b   1.000
_cell.length_c   1.000
_cell.angle_alpha   90.00
_cell.angle_beta   90.00
_cell.angle_gamma   90.00
#
_symmetry.space_group_name_H-M   'P 1'
#
loop_
_entity.id
_entity.type
_entity.pdbx_description
1 polymer ?
#
loop_
_entity_poly.entity_id
_entity_poly.type
_entity_poly.pdbx_seq_one_letter_code
_entity_poly.pdbx_strand_id
1 'polypeptide(L)'
;MFRNIVVVIISSLVIYCLAGDLVIHTKDDRCSIHTSCDSCISESICTWCVAKSLCTQQRCGNDNVIYPKETQALLAGPDFCPRVADTSELTFASGQNEIITVRITQIYIFMAFTPWKCKINMNGEDITVSGILLADIVYCEIFEMKNESENPYIEGSVKVLWNYNKAFDGSLSFKVCRCDLEPKCVACKN
;
A
#
# COMPACT_ATOMS: atom_id res chain seq x y z
N MET A 1 32.43 39.17 44.81
CA MET A 1 32.51 37.86 44.14
C MET A 1 31.20 37.65 43.38
N PHE A 2 31.09 38.19 42.15
CA PHE A 2 29.88 38.11 41.35
C PHE A 2 29.91 36.82 40.52
N ARG A 3 28.92 35.95 40.72
CA ARG A 3 28.79 34.67 40.01
C ARG A 3 27.84 34.88 38.83
N ASN A 4 28.38 34.88 37.62
CA ASN A 4 27.61 34.91 36.38
C ASN A 4 26.74 33.64 36.28
N ILE A 5 25.43 33.83 36.13
CA ILE A 5 24.48 32.76 35.82
C ILE A 5 24.38 32.68 34.30
N VAL A 6 24.89 31.60 33.73
CA VAL A 6 24.70 31.26 32.31
C VAL A 6 23.33 30.58 32.19
N VAL A 7 22.39 31.24 31.52
CA VAL A 7 21.10 30.65 31.15
C VAL A 7 21.31 29.86 29.85
N VAL A 8 21.30 28.54 29.96
CA VAL A 8 21.31 27.65 28.79
C VAL A 8 19.85 27.46 28.35
N ILE A 9 19.48 28.13 27.26
CA ILE A 9 18.19 27.90 26.60
C ILE A 9 18.35 26.66 25.73
N ILE A 10 17.87 25.52 26.22
CA ILE A 10 17.74 24.30 25.42
C ILE A 10 16.50 24.48 24.55
N SER A 11 16.67 24.89 23.30
CA SER A 11 15.58 24.91 22.33
C SER A 11 15.21 23.48 21.97
N SER A 12 14.23 22.93 22.69
CA SER A 12 13.57 21.68 22.30
C SER A 12 12.74 21.98 21.06
N LEU A 13 13.21 21.52 19.89
CA LEU A 13 12.42 21.42 18.68
C LEU A 13 11.32 20.37 18.92
N VAL A 14 10.18 20.82 19.46
CA VAL A 14 8.95 20.03 19.47
C VAL A 14 8.41 20.08 18.04
N ILE A 15 8.80 19.09 17.25
CA ILE A 15 8.16 18.81 15.97
C ILE A 15 6.76 18.28 16.30
N TYR A 16 5.74 19.04 15.91
CA TYR A 16 4.36 18.57 15.90
C TYR A 16 4.26 17.38 14.95
N CYS A 17 4.22 16.16 15.49
CA CYS A 17 3.79 14.99 14.73
C CYS A 17 2.26 14.89 14.85
N LEU A 18 1.58 15.19 13.74
CA LEU A 18 0.24 14.67 13.47
C LEU A 18 0.28 13.15 13.61
N ALA A 19 -0.77 12.58 14.23
CA ALA A 19 -0.95 11.18 14.57
C ALA A 19 -0.41 10.19 13.52
N GLY A 20 0.84 9.79 13.71
CA GLY A 20 1.50 8.68 13.04
C GLY A 20 2.22 7.88 14.11
N ASP A 21 1.99 6.57 14.13
CA ASP A 21 2.66 5.68 15.09
C ASP A 21 4.17 5.88 15.01
N LEU A 22 4.80 6.14 16.16
CA LEU A 22 6.23 6.30 16.28
C LEU A 22 6.88 4.91 16.14
N VAL A 23 7.28 4.55 14.93
CA VAL A 23 8.02 3.30 14.66
C VAL A 23 9.48 3.54 15.04
N ILE A 24 9.89 3.06 16.21
CA ILE A 24 11.31 3.07 16.62
C ILE A 24 12.03 1.98 15.83
N HIS A 25 12.69 2.37 14.73
CA HIS A 25 13.63 1.48 14.04
C HIS A 25 14.88 1.30 14.90
N THR A 26 14.96 0.21 15.66
CA THR A 26 16.24 -0.22 16.25
C THR A 26 17.16 -0.70 15.14
N LYS A 27 18.43 -0.31 15.21
CA LYS A 27 19.45 -0.42 14.14
C LYS A 27 19.78 -1.85 13.64
N ASP A 28 19.13 -2.90 14.16
CA ASP A 28 19.50 -4.31 13.93
C ASP A 28 18.34 -5.27 13.62
N ASP A 29 17.17 -4.80 13.15
CA ASP A 29 16.13 -5.73 12.67
C ASP A 29 16.31 -6.07 11.18
N ARG A 30 16.85 -7.27 10.92
CA ARG A 30 17.12 -7.78 9.56
C ARG A 30 15.84 -7.95 8.72
N CYS A 31 14.69 -8.11 9.37
CA CYS A 31 13.41 -8.29 8.69
C CYS A 31 12.84 -6.98 8.11
N SER A 32 13.31 -5.82 8.59
CA SER A 32 12.81 -4.51 8.15
C SER A 32 13.07 -4.19 6.67
N ILE A 33 13.89 -4.98 5.97
CA ILE A 33 14.10 -4.88 4.52
C ILE A 33 12.83 -5.25 3.72
N HIS A 34 11.94 -6.05 4.31
CA HIS A 34 10.70 -6.50 3.68
C HIS A 34 9.60 -5.47 3.92
N THR A 35 9.05 -4.95 2.84
CA THR A 35 8.00 -3.90 2.88
C THR A 35 6.60 -4.45 2.60
N SER A 36 6.48 -5.76 2.34
CA SER A 36 5.21 -6.47 2.12
C SER A 36 5.09 -7.66 3.06
N CYS A 37 3.87 -8.09 3.36
CA CYS A 37 3.64 -9.21 4.27
C CYS A 37 4.18 -10.51 3.68
N ASP A 38 3.85 -10.83 2.44
CA ASP A 38 4.29 -12.05 1.74
C ASP A 38 5.82 -12.21 1.72
N SER A 39 6.55 -11.14 1.39
CA SER A 39 8.02 -11.17 1.41
C SER A 39 8.59 -11.22 2.82
N CYS A 40 7.88 -10.66 3.82
CA CYS A 40 8.30 -10.74 5.20
C CYS A 40 8.27 -12.19 5.70
N ILE A 41 7.15 -12.87 5.52
CA ILE A 41 6.93 -14.19 6.10
C ILE A 41 7.48 -15.34 5.25
N SER A 42 8.07 -15.05 4.08
CA SER A 42 8.93 -16.00 3.38
C SER A 42 10.23 -16.29 4.15
N GLU A 43 10.64 -15.37 5.04
CA GLU A 43 11.76 -15.57 5.95
C GLU A 43 11.28 -16.22 7.25
N SER A 44 11.77 -17.42 7.54
CA SER A 44 11.35 -18.22 8.72
C SER A 44 11.53 -17.55 10.09
N ILE A 45 12.35 -16.49 10.17
CA ILE A 45 12.62 -15.74 11.41
C ILE A 45 11.79 -14.45 11.55
N CYS A 46 11.08 -14.05 10.49
CA CYS A 46 10.41 -12.76 10.42
C CYS A 46 8.91 -12.92 10.65
N THR A 47 8.28 -11.91 11.25
CA THR A 47 6.83 -11.87 11.44
C THR A 47 6.27 -10.55 10.94
N TRP A 48 5.01 -10.57 10.51
CA TRP A 48 4.32 -9.37 10.05
C TRP A 48 3.34 -8.87 11.12
N CYS A 49 3.54 -7.63 11.55
CA CYS A 49 2.63 -6.92 12.44
C CYS A 49 1.57 -6.20 11.61
N VAL A 50 0.34 -6.70 11.61
CA VAL A 50 -0.69 -6.30 10.65
C VAL A 50 -1.06 -4.82 10.78
N ALA A 51 -1.42 -4.35 11.97
CA ALA A 51 -1.83 -2.96 12.18
C ALA A 51 -0.66 -1.99 11.96
N LYS A 52 0.55 -2.39 12.36
CA LYS A 52 1.77 -1.61 12.12
C LYS A 52 2.20 -1.63 10.66
N SER A 53 1.75 -2.61 9.87
CA SER A 53 2.20 -2.86 8.49
C SER A 53 3.73 -2.95 8.42
N LEU A 54 4.30 -3.75 9.32
CA LEU A 54 5.73 -3.80 9.61
C LEU A 54 6.23 -5.24 9.69
N CYS A 55 7.34 -5.50 8.99
CA CYS A 55 8.09 -6.74 9.13
C CYS A 55 9.13 -6.63 10.24
N THR A 56 9.20 -7.63 11.12
CA THR A 56 10.12 -7.61 12.27
C THR A 56 10.50 -9.02 12.72
N GLN A 57 11.75 -9.21 13.14
CA GLN A 57 12.19 -10.39 13.90
C GLN A 57 11.75 -10.30 15.37
N GLN A 58 11.46 -9.09 15.84
CA GLN A 58 11.06 -8.83 17.22
C GLN A 58 9.57 -9.12 17.44
N ARG A 59 9.03 -8.69 18.58
CA ARG A 59 7.62 -8.91 18.93
C ARG A 59 6.76 -7.76 18.42
N CYS A 60 5.60 -8.10 17.87
CA CYS A 60 4.60 -7.11 17.46
C CYS A 60 3.85 -6.44 18.62
N GLY A 61 4.06 -6.87 19.86
CA GLY A 61 3.31 -6.38 21.02
C GLY A 61 1.86 -6.85 20.97
N ASN A 62 0.90 -5.91 21.01
CA ASN A 62 -0.54 -6.20 20.98
C ASN A 62 -1.13 -6.21 19.56
N ASP A 63 -0.31 -6.26 18.51
CA ASP A 63 -0.78 -6.34 17.14
C ASP A 63 -1.30 -7.75 16.79
N ASN A 64 -2.09 -7.85 15.74
CA ASN A 64 -2.30 -9.12 15.05
C ASN A 64 -1.01 -9.50 14.33
N VAL A 65 -0.61 -10.76 14.46
CA VAL A 65 0.67 -11.26 13.96
C VAL A 65 0.42 -12.35 12.94
N ILE A 66 1.03 -12.20 11.76
CA ILE A 66 1.12 -13.26 10.77
C ILE A 66 2.52 -13.85 10.87
N TYR A 67 2.58 -15.16 11.06
CA TYR A 67 3.81 -15.91 11.22
C TYR A 67 4.24 -16.58 9.91
N PRO A 68 5.54 -16.94 9.78
CA PRO A 68 6.01 -17.82 8.72
C PRO A 68 5.26 -19.13 8.69
N LYS A 69 5.16 -19.73 7.51
CA LYS A 69 4.38 -20.95 7.25
C LYS A 69 4.78 -22.12 8.16
N GLU A 70 6.04 -22.20 8.56
CA GLU A 70 6.60 -23.26 9.40
C GLU A 70 6.23 -23.11 10.88
N THR A 71 5.71 -21.96 11.29
CA THR A 71 5.33 -21.68 12.68
C THR A 71 4.00 -22.35 13.01
N GLN A 72 3.93 -23.04 14.15
CA GLN A 72 2.68 -23.62 14.67
C GLN A 72 1.79 -22.52 15.29
N ALA A 73 1.20 -21.69 14.44
CA ALA A 73 0.28 -20.61 14.81
C ALA A 73 -0.96 -20.62 13.90
N LEU A 74 -2.07 -20.07 14.41
CA LEU A 74 -3.33 -20.00 13.65
C LEU A 74 -3.20 -19.16 12.37
N LEU A 75 -2.50 -18.04 12.47
CA LEU A 75 -2.25 -17.11 11.35
C LEU A 75 -0.82 -17.32 10.83
N ALA A 76 -0.58 -18.45 10.18
CA ALA A 76 0.73 -18.81 9.63
C ALA A 76 0.67 -18.97 8.11
N GLY A 77 1.55 -18.28 7.39
CA GLY A 77 1.67 -18.35 5.93
C GLY A 77 0.96 -17.24 5.15
N PRO A 78 1.21 -17.17 3.82
CA PRO A 78 0.84 -16.04 2.96
C PRO A 78 -0.66 -15.86 2.75
N ASP A 79 -1.46 -16.91 2.97
CA ASP A 79 -2.91 -16.82 2.80
C ASP A 79 -3.57 -15.86 3.78
N PHE A 80 -2.90 -15.51 4.88
CA PHE A 80 -3.36 -14.56 5.90
C PHE A 80 -2.91 -13.11 5.66
N CYS A 81 -2.04 -12.86 4.66
CA CYS A 81 -1.59 -11.51 4.33
C CYS A 81 -2.70 -10.65 3.70
N PRO A 82 -2.90 -9.40 4.16
CA PRO A 82 -3.73 -8.40 3.49
C PRO A 82 -3.23 -8.20 2.06
N ARG A 83 -4.03 -8.60 1.06
CA ARG A 83 -3.62 -8.57 -0.35
C ARG A 83 -4.73 -8.18 -1.31
N VAL A 84 -4.34 -7.69 -2.48
CA VAL A 84 -5.22 -7.60 -3.65
C VAL A 84 -5.60 -9.03 -4.07
N ALA A 85 -6.90 -9.27 -4.23
CA ALA A 85 -7.45 -10.60 -4.50
C ALA A 85 -7.65 -10.85 -6.01
N ASP A 86 -7.98 -9.82 -6.78
CA ASP A 86 -8.13 -9.92 -8.23
C ASP A 86 -6.86 -9.47 -8.94
N THR A 87 -6.36 -10.32 -9.84
CA THR A 87 -5.17 -10.05 -10.66
C THR A 87 -5.51 -9.98 -12.15
N SER A 88 -6.79 -10.04 -12.49
CA SER A 88 -7.25 -9.92 -13.87
C SER A 88 -6.87 -8.55 -14.41
N GLU A 89 -6.15 -8.53 -15.53
CA GLU A 89 -5.72 -7.28 -16.15
C GLU A 89 -6.94 -6.51 -16.68
N LEU A 90 -7.08 -5.25 -16.24
CA LEU A 90 -8.11 -4.34 -16.76
C LEU A 90 -7.64 -3.67 -18.06
N THR A 91 -8.57 -3.23 -18.91
CA THR A 91 -8.23 -2.50 -20.14
C THR A 91 -9.15 -1.30 -20.29
N PHE A 92 -8.56 -0.13 -20.51
CA PHE A 92 -9.24 1.15 -20.65
C PHE A 92 -8.90 1.81 -21.99
N ALA A 93 -9.79 2.65 -22.50
CA ALA A 93 -9.47 3.50 -23.64
C ALA A 93 -8.86 4.83 -23.15
N SER A 94 -7.87 5.34 -23.87
CA SER A 94 -7.21 6.61 -23.55
C SER A 94 -8.20 7.78 -23.59
N GLY A 95 -8.15 8.65 -22.58
CA GLY A 95 -9.00 9.82 -22.40
C GLY A 95 -10.31 9.56 -21.64
N GLN A 96 -10.53 8.35 -21.11
CA GLN A 96 -11.72 8.04 -20.31
C GLN A 96 -11.50 8.27 -18.81
N ASN A 97 -12.52 8.82 -18.16
CA ASN A 97 -12.59 8.95 -16.72
C ASN A 97 -13.17 7.68 -16.11
N GLU A 98 -12.39 7.00 -15.27
CA GLU A 98 -12.70 5.66 -14.78
C GLU A 98 -12.73 5.60 -13.25
N ILE A 99 -13.65 4.78 -12.72
CA ILE A 99 -13.66 4.35 -11.32
C ILE A 99 -13.06 2.95 -11.29
N ILE A 100 -11.82 2.85 -10.84
CA ILE A 100 -11.15 1.55 -10.69
C ILE A 100 -11.69 0.88 -9.43
N THR A 101 -12.13 -0.37 -9.55
CA THR A 101 -12.54 -1.18 -8.40
C THR A 101 -11.50 -2.27 -8.15
N VAL A 102 -11.03 -2.37 -6.91
CA VAL A 102 -10.01 -3.34 -6.52
C VAL A 102 -10.56 -4.25 -5.43
N ARG A 103 -10.69 -5.55 -5.73
CA ARG A 103 -11.05 -6.54 -4.72
C ARG A 103 -9.83 -6.86 -3.86
N ILE A 104 -10.01 -6.86 -2.55
CA ILE A 104 -8.98 -7.17 -1.56
C ILE A 104 -9.46 -8.30 -0.64
N THR A 105 -8.54 -8.91 0.09
CA THR A 105 -8.86 -9.95 1.08
C THR A 105 -7.97 -9.82 2.31
N GLN A 106 -8.32 -10.57 3.37
CA GLN A 106 -7.70 -10.49 4.71
C GLN A 106 -7.79 -9.09 5.31
N ILE A 107 -9.00 -8.54 5.29
CA ILE A 107 -9.34 -7.25 5.91
C ILE A 107 -9.64 -7.48 7.39
N TYR A 108 -8.98 -6.71 8.25
CA TYR A 108 -9.24 -6.73 9.68
C TYR A 108 -10.21 -5.61 10.04
N ILE A 109 -11.06 -5.83 11.03
CA ILE A 109 -12.15 -4.89 11.38
C ILE A 109 -11.66 -3.45 11.65
N PHE A 110 -10.47 -3.30 12.24
CA PHE A 110 -9.89 -1.98 12.51
C PHE A 110 -9.50 -1.23 11.24
N MET A 111 -9.21 -1.91 10.12
CA MET A 111 -8.85 -1.28 8.86
C MET A 111 -10.04 -0.56 8.23
N ALA A 112 -11.26 -1.10 8.41
CA ALA A 112 -12.48 -0.58 7.80
C ALA A 112 -12.79 0.87 8.22
N PHE A 113 -12.27 1.31 9.36
CA PHE A 113 -12.48 2.65 9.93
C PHE A 113 -11.32 3.62 9.66
N THR A 114 -10.42 3.29 8.73
CA THR A 114 -9.29 4.14 8.36
C THR A 114 -9.49 4.78 6.97
N PRO A 115 -8.75 5.85 6.63
CA PRO A 115 -8.75 6.37 5.27
C PRO A 115 -8.20 5.36 4.28
N TRP A 116 -8.92 5.15 3.17
CA TRP A 116 -8.52 4.30 2.06
C TRP A 116 -8.02 5.15 0.89
N LYS A 117 -7.00 4.66 0.19
CA LYS A 117 -6.43 5.31 -1.00
C LYS A 117 -6.04 4.28 -2.05
N CYS A 118 -6.02 4.72 -3.30
CA CYS A 118 -5.47 3.95 -4.41
C CYS A 118 -4.22 4.65 -4.91
N LYS A 119 -3.09 3.93 -4.94
CA LYS A 119 -1.85 4.39 -5.53
C LYS A 119 -1.74 3.81 -6.94
N ILE A 120 -2.00 4.65 -7.92
CA ILE A 120 -1.99 4.35 -9.34
C ILE A 120 -0.59 4.63 -9.87
N ASN A 121 0.08 3.61 -10.37
CA ASN A 121 1.32 3.75 -11.12
C ASN A 121 0.99 3.69 -12.61
N MET A 122 1.33 4.73 -13.35
CA MET A 122 1.14 4.78 -14.80
C MET A 122 2.33 5.50 -15.41
N ASN A 123 2.98 4.89 -16.40
CA ASN A 123 4.17 5.45 -17.05
C ASN A 123 5.33 5.77 -16.06
N GLY A 124 5.47 4.99 -14.98
CA GLY A 124 6.49 5.20 -13.95
C GLY A 124 6.18 6.32 -12.95
N GLU A 125 5.05 7.02 -13.09
CA GLU A 125 4.59 8.04 -12.16
C GLU A 125 3.54 7.48 -11.20
N ASP A 126 3.70 7.81 -9.92
CA ASP A 126 2.78 7.41 -8.86
C ASP A 126 1.81 8.53 -8.54
N ILE A 127 0.52 8.29 -8.76
CA ILE A 127 -0.58 9.19 -8.40
C ILE A 127 -1.40 8.52 -7.29
N THR A 128 -1.70 9.25 -6.23
CA THR A 128 -2.51 8.72 -5.13
C THR A 128 -3.85 9.43 -5.09
N VAL A 129 -4.93 8.66 -5.25
CA VAL A 129 -6.31 9.16 -5.17
C VAL A 129 -7.02 8.59 -3.94
N SER A 130 -8.09 9.24 -3.50
CA SER A 130 -8.90 8.72 -2.39
C SER A 130 -9.59 7.41 -2.79
N GLY A 131 -10.02 6.63 -1.81
CA GLY A 131 -10.81 5.44 -2.05
C GLY A 131 -11.87 5.23 -0.97
N ILE A 132 -12.87 4.41 -1.29
CA ILE A 132 -13.93 3.99 -0.36
C ILE A 132 -13.97 2.48 -0.33
N LEU A 133 -13.89 1.89 0.86
CA LEU A 133 -14.12 0.46 1.06
C LEU A 133 -15.62 0.18 1.18
N LEU A 134 -16.15 -0.72 0.37
CA LEU A 134 -17.46 -1.34 0.54
C LEU A 134 -17.29 -2.86 0.53
N ALA A 135 -17.59 -3.50 1.67
CA ALA A 135 -17.32 -4.92 1.91
C ALA A 135 -15.84 -5.28 1.67
N ASP A 136 -15.53 -5.96 0.57
CA ASP A 136 -14.19 -6.40 0.17
C ASP A 136 -13.66 -5.71 -1.10
N ILE A 137 -14.32 -4.63 -1.53
CA ILE A 137 -13.98 -3.89 -2.75
C ILE A 137 -13.64 -2.45 -2.38
N VAL A 138 -12.47 -1.99 -2.83
CA VAL A 138 -12.07 -0.58 -2.76
C VAL A 138 -12.41 0.09 -4.08
N TYR A 139 -13.24 1.13 -4.00
CA TYR A 139 -13.61 2.00 -5.10
C TYR A 139 -12.68 3.20 -5.08
N CYS A 140 -11.78 3.28 -6.06
CA CYS A 140 -10.90 4.43 -6.22
C CYS A 140 -11.70 5.64 -6.72
N GLU A 141 -11.31 6.83 -6.31
CA GLU A 141 -11.84 8.07 -6.87
C GLU A 141 -11.58 8.14 -8.39
N ILE A 142 -12.44 8.87 -9.11
CA ILE A 142 -12.40 8.99 -10.56
C ILE A 142 -11.01 9.45 -11.01
N PHE A 143 -10.45 8.75 -12.00
CA PHE A 143 -9.14 9.05 -12.56
C PHE A 143 -9.20 9.02 -14.10
N GLU A 144 -8.54 9.99 -14.74
CA GLU A 144 -8.45 10.04 -16.20
C GLU A 144 -7.35 9.08 -16.70
N MET A 145 -7.76 8.04 -17.42
CA MET A 145 -6.86 7.07 -18.04
C MET A 145 -6.29 7.67 -19.31
N LYS A 146 -5.09 8.26 -19.23
CA LYS A 146 -4.49 8.97 -20.36
C LYS A 146 -3.16 8.36 -20.78
N ASN A 147 -3.11 7.87 -22.02
CA ASN A 147 -1.88 7.50 -22.69
C ASN A 147 -1.46 8.62 -23.66
N GLU A 148 -0.48 9.42 -23.25
CA GLU A 148 0.12 10.49 -24.07
C GLU A 148 1.36 10.04 -24.86
N SER A 149 1.78 8.79 -24.71
CA SER A 149 2.94 8.26 -25.41
C SER A 149 2.63 7.96 -26.89
N GLU A 150 3.67 7.77 -27.69
CA GLU A 150 3.55 7.31 -29.09
C GLU A 150 3.20 5.81 -29.20
N ASN A 151 3.16 5.09 -28.07
CA ASN A 151 2.86 3.67 -28.05
C ASN A 151 1.35 3.40 -28.13
N PRO A 152 0.92 2.31 -28.81
CA PRO A 152 -0.49 1.93 -28.92
C PRO A 152 -1.12 1.60 -27.56
N TYR A 153 -0.33 1.24 -26.56
CA TYR A 153 -0.76 1.03 -25.19
C TYR A 153 0.34 1.40 -24.20
N ILE A 154 -0.09 1.72 -22.98
CA ILE A 154 0.78 1.74 -21.79
C ILE A 154 0.20 0.82 -20.72
N GLU A 155 1.09 0.31 -19.89
CA GLU A 155 0.74 -0.50 -18.73
C GLU A 155 0.77 0.35 -17.46
N GLY A 156 -0.07 -0.03 -16.52
CA GLY A 156 -0.13 0.57 -15.20
C GLY A 156 -0.58 -0.43 -14.15
N SER A 157 -0.54 -0.01 -12.90
CA SER A 157 -1.00 -0.82 -11.78
C SER A 157 -1.61 0.01 -10.67
N VAL A 158 -2.48 -0.60 -9.87
CA VAL A 158 -3.10 0.01 -8.71
C VAL A 158 -2.75 -0.78 -7.46
N LYS A 159 -2.15 -0.09 -6.49
CA LYS A 159 -1.96 -0.59 -5.12
C LYS A 159 -3.03 0.00 -4.20
N VAL A 160 -3.57 -0.83 -3.32
CA VAL A 160 -4.51 -0.38 -2.28
C VAL A 160 -3.74 0.00 -1.03
N LEU A 161 -4.02 1.19 -0.52
CA LEU A 161 -3.45 1.71 0.73
C LEU A 161 -4.57 1.92 1.76
N TRP A 162 -4.25 1.63 3.02
CA TRP A 162 -5.09 1.93 4.17
C TRP A 162 -4.28 2.73 5.20
N ASN A 163 -4.97 3.45 6.09
CA ASN A 163 -4.33 4.35 7.05
C ASN A 163 -3.20 5.20 6.43
N TYR A 164 -3.54 5.87 5.32
CA TYR A 164 -2.70 6.75 4.51
C TYR A 164 -1.63 6.09 3.63
N ASN A 165 -0.77 5.21 4.17
CA ASN A 165 0.40 4.70 3.45
C ASN A 165 0.68 3.20 3.62
N LYS A 166 -0.15 2.47 4.37
CA LYS A 166 0.05 1.03 4.59
C LYS A 166 -0.52 0.27 3.41
N ALA A 167 0.33 -0.48 2.71
CA ALA A 167 -0.06 -1.14 1.47
C ALA A 167 -0.60 -2.55 1.71
N PHE A 168 -1.60 -2.93 0.93
CA PHE A 168 -1.92 -4.33 0.70
C PHE A 168 -0.85 -4.95 -0.21
N ASP A 169 -0.59 -6.24 -0.04
CA ASP A 169 0.29 -7.00 -0.92
C ASP A 169 -0.30 -7.09 -2.33
N GLY A 170 0.59 -7.07 -3.34
CA GLY A 170 0.21 -7.13 -4.74
C GLY A 170 -0.33 -5.80 -5.30
N SER A 171 -0.82 -5.87 -6.53
CA SER A 171 -1.40 -4.75 -7.27
C SER A 171 -2.32 -5.27 -8.37
N LEU A 172 -3.34 -4.48 -8.73
CA LEU A 172 -4.19 -4.75 -9.88
C LEU A 172 -3.56 -4.12 -11.13
N SER A 173 -3.25 -4.93 -12.15
CA SER A 173 -2.66 -4.44 -13.40
C SER A 173 -3.72 -3.94 -14.37
N PHE A 174 -3.37 -2.95 -15.19
CA PHE A 174 -4.24 -2.46 -16.26
C PHE A 174 -3.44 -2.00 -17.49
N LYS A 175 -4.15 -1.88 -18.62
CA LYS A 175 -3.66 -1.31 -19.87
C LYS A 175 -4.52 -0.13 -20.31
N VAL A 176 -3.89 0.90 -20.86
CA VAL A 176 -4.57 2.06 -21.47
C VAL A 176 -4.26 2.09 -22.96
N CYS A 177 -5.27 1.78 -23.77
CA CYS A 177 -5.16 1.69 -25.22
C CYS A 177 -5.41 3.03 -25.91
N ARG A 178 -4.59 3.34 -26.90
CA ARG A 178 -4.82 4.42 -27.87
C ARG A 178 -5.60 3.88 -29.06
N CYS A 179 -6.90 4.16 -29.12
CA CYS A 179 -7.79 3.62 -30.14
C CYS A 179 -7.52 4.13 -31.56
N ASP A 180 -6.81 5.26 -31.68
CA ASP A 180 -6.33 5.79 -32.96
C ASP A 180 -5.14 4.98 -33.53
N LEU A 181 -4.38 4.30 -32.67
CA LEU A 181 -3.26 3.43 -33.07
C LEU A 181 -3.59 1.94 -33.04
N GLU A 182 -4.42 1.50 -32.09
CA GLU A 182 -4.84 0.10 -31.90
C GLU A 182 -6.37 -0.01 -31.83
N PRO A 183 -7.08 0.12 -32.96
CA PRO A 183 -8.54 0.08 -33.00
C PRO A 183 -9.13 -1.29 -32.64
N LYS A 184 -8.31 -2.36 -32.60
CA LYS A 184 -8.78 -3.70 -32.24
C LYS A 184 -8.72 -3.97 -30.73
N CYS A 185 -8.11 -3.09 -29.94
CA CYS A 185 -8.09 -3.20 -28.50
C CYS A 185 -9.52 -3.34 -27.96
N VAL A 186 -9.71 -4.20 -26.94
CA VAL A 186 -11.04 -4.52 -26.38
C VAL A 186 -11.77 -3.26 -25.91
N ALA A 187 -11.05 -2.30 -25.32
CA ALA A 187 -11.62 -1.04 -24.84
C ALA A 187 -12.03 -0.07 -25.96
N CYS A 188 -11.60 -0.28 -27.20
CA CYS A 188 -11.88 0.60 -28.34
C CYS A 188 -13.14 0.21 -29.12
N LYS A 189 -13.78 -0.90 -28.75
CA LYS A 189 -15.00 -1.40 -29.38
C LYS A 189 -16.24 -0.86 -28.64
N ASN A 190 -16.51 0.43 -28.78
CA ASN A 190 -17.77 1.05 -28.38
C ASN A 190 -18.47 1.66 -29.58
#